data_AF-A0A6C0HRF6-F1
#
_entry.id   AF-A0A6C0HRF6-F1
#
_cell.length_a   1.000
_cell.length_b   1.000
_cell.length_c   1.000
_cell.angle_alpha   90.00
_cell.angle_beta   90.00
_cell.angle_gamma   90.00
#
_symmetry.space_group_name_H-M   'P 1'
#
loop_
_entity.id
_entity.type
_entity.pdbx_description
1 polymer ?
#
loop_
_entity_poly.entity_id
_entity_poly.type
_entity_poly.pdbx_seq_one_letter_code
_entity_poly.pdbx_strand_id
1 'polypeptide(L)'
;MNMKVLYNNKEIINGQFISPQNSQSKPIVNYLACSNTLYTLIMHDPDAPSGNHLHWIVINIPGNNINDGNTLLQYIGPSPPNGSGTHKYIFLLIEQREKKYLQPIQRAMSMDNLFAKLNLKDSAVISRVYFTSSNQTAGKKRNRTRSKSVSKKQKTINLKKRTKKRAPI
;
A
#
# COMPACT_ATOMS: atom_id res chain seq x y z
N MET A 1 16.88 2.67 18.98
CA MET A 1 16.11 1.41 19.10
C MET A 1 15.47 1.12 17.75
N ASN A 2 15.50 -0.13 17.27
CA ASN A 2 14.95 -0.46 15.96
C ASN A 2 13.68 -1.31 16.14
N MET A 3 12.55 -0.76 15.68
CA MET A 3 11.31 -1.49 15.51
C MET A 3 11.42 -2.42 14.30
N LYS A 4 10.86 -3.61 14.43
CA LYS A 4 10.70 -4.59 13.36
C LYS A 4 9.23 -4.85 13.17
N VAL A 5 8.78 -4.85 11.92
CA VAL A 5 7.40 -5.14 11.55
C VAL A 5 7.40 -6.38 10.68
N LEU A 6 6.56 -7.36 11.00
CA LEU A 6 6.48 -8.62 10.29
C LEU A 6 5.06 -8.86 9.79
N TYR A 7 4.94 -9.14 8.50
CA TYR A 7 3.72 -9.67 7.89
C TYR A 7 3.99 -11.12 7.47
N ASN A 8 3.05 -12.03 7.76
CA ASN A 8 3.20 -13.46 7.45
C ASN A 8 4.55 -14.02 7.96
N ASN A 9 4.93 -13.64 9.18
CA ASN A 9 6.20 -13.99 9.84
C ASN A 9 7.48 -13.57 9.09
N LYS A 10 7.39 -12.63 8.14
CA LYS A 10 8.54 -12.06 7.43
C LYS A 10 8.71 -10.61 7.79
N GLU A 11 9.90 -10.27 8.28
CA GLU A 11 10.31 -8.88 8.53
C GLU A 11 10.28 -8.09 7.22
N ILE A 12 9.66 -6.92 7.27
CA ILE A 12 9.59 -6.02 6.12
C ILE A 12 10.85 -5.17 6.04
N ILE A 13 11.30 -4.90 4.82
CA ILE A 13 12.39 -3.95 4.56
C ILE A 13 11.77 -2.59 4.25
N ASN A 14 12.40 -1.50 4.72
CA ASN A 14 11.92 -0.15 4.44
C ASN A 14 11.76 0.10 2.93
N GLY A 15 10.56 0.51 2.53
CA GLY A 15 10.20 0.75 1.13
C GLY A 15 9.79 -0.51 0.35
N GLN A 16 9.86 -1.69 0.95
CA GLN A 16 9.41 -2.94 0.32
C GLN A 16 7.97 -2.82 -0.15
N PHE A 17 7.67 -3.37 -1.34
CA PHE A 17 6.29 -3.51 -1.78
C PHE A 17 5.64 -4.72 -1.10
N ILE A 18 4.46 -4.51 -0.52
CA ILE A 18 3.60 -5.56 0.04
C ILE A 18 2.22 -5.38 -0.56
N SER A 19 1.67 -6.43 -1.16
CA SER A 19 0.32 -6.36 -1.72
C SER A 19 -0.72 -6.11 -0.62
N PRO A 20 -1.86 -5.48 -0.93
CA PRO A 20 -2.94 -5.31 0.03
C PRO A 20 -3.36 -6.65 0.65
N GLN A 21 -3.43 -7.74 -0.13
CA GLN A 21 -3.79 -9.06 0.40
C GLN A 21 -2.81 -9.55 1.48
N ASN A 22 -1.51 -9.36 1.28
CA ASN A 22 -0.47 -9.81 2.22
C ASN A 22 -0.34 -8.92 3.46
N SER A 23 -1.07 -7.82 3.51
CA SER A 23 -1.07 -6.85 4.61
C SER A 23 -2.47 -6.59 5.16
N GLN A 24 -3.45 -7.48 4.95
CA GLN A 24 -4.78 -7.31 5.57
C GLN A 24 -4.81 -7.70 7.05
N SER A 25 -3.98 -8.64 7.47
CA SER A 25 -3.91 -9.07 8.88
C SER A 25 -2.94 -8.20 9.66
N LYS A 26 -3.27 -7.91 10.93
CA LYS A 26 -2.42 -7.14 11.84
C LYS A 26 -1.00 -7.73 11.89
N PRO A 27 0.06 -6.93 11.71
CA PRO A 27 1.43 -7.43 11.74
C PRO A 27 1.88 -7.76 13.17
N ILE A 28 2.95 -8.55 13.27
CA ILE A 28 3.75 -8.64 14.49
C ILE A 28 4.69 -7.44 14.50
N VAL A 29 4.77 -6.74 15.64
CA VAL A 29 5.66 -5.59 15.80
C VAL A 29 6.52 -5.83 17.03
N ASN A 30 7.83 -5.83 16.83
CA ASN A 30 8.82 -6.11 17.87
C ASN A 30 9.75 -4.90 18.01
N TYR A 31 10.09 -4.53 19.24
CA TYR A 31 11.08 -3.51 19.52
C TYR A 31 11.71 -3.73 20.89
N LEU A 32 12.90 -3.18 21.08
CA LEU A 32 13.53 -3.06 22.39
C LEU A 32 12.92 -1.88 23.13
N ALA A 33 12.64 -2.05 24.42
CA ALA A 33 12.05 -1.03 25.28
C ALA A 33 12.93 -0.78 26.50
N CYS A 34 12.88 0.45 27.00
CA CYS A 34 13.42 0.83 28.29
C CYS A 34 12.46 0.38 29.41
N SER A 35 13.01 -0.06 30.53
CA SER A 35 12.22 -0.40 31.71
C SER A 35 11.41 0.80 32.19
N ASN A 36 10.16 0.56 32.59
CA ASN A 36 9.23 1.59 33.10
C ASN A 36 8.88 2.71 32.11
N THR A 37 9.15 2.53 30.81
CA THR A 37 8.77 3.48 29.77
C THR A 37 7.48 3.04 29.07
N LEU A 38 6.64 4.03 28.73
CA LEU A 38 5.43 3.84 27.93
C LEU A 38 5.68 4.22 26.48
N TYR A 39 5.05 3.51 25.55
CA TYR A 39 5.19 3.76 24.11
C TYR A 39 3.83 3.94 23.43
N THR A 40 3.87 4.69 22.33
CA THR A 40 2.78 4.81 21.37
C THR A 40 3.23 4.22 20.03
N LEU A 41 2.42 3.35 19.44
CA LEU A 41 2.56 2.83 18.09
C LEU A 41 1.48 3.45 17.19
N ILE A 42 1.90 4.01 16.06
CA ILE A 42 0.99 4.56 15.04
C ILE A 42 1.32 3.93 13.70
N MET A 43 0.31 3.52 12.94
CA MET A 43 0.40 3.21 11.52
C MET A 43 -0.47 4.21 10.74
N HIS A 44 0.11 4.87 9.73
CA HIS A 44 -0.61 5.83 8.91
C HIS A 44 -0.20 5.80 7.42
N ASP A 45 -1.09 6.31 6.57
CA ASP A 45 -0.93 6.49 5.13
C ASP A 45 -1.01 7.99 4.80
N PRO A 46 0.13 8.67 4.51
CA PRO A 46 0.16 10.08 4.14
C PRO A 46 -0.18 10.33 2.65
N ASP A 47 -0.40 9.28 1.86
CA ASP A 47 -0.73 9.37 0.44
C ASP A 47 -2.24 9.18 0.19
N ALA A 48 -3.03 9.02 1.26
CA ALA A 48 -4.49 8.93 1.20
C ALA A 48 -5.10 10.19 0.54
N PRO A 49 -6.22 10.07 -0.20
CA PRO A 49 -6.85 11.23 -0.88
C PRO A 49 -7.22 12.39 0.04
N SER A 50 -7.47 12.12 1.33
CA SER A 50 -7.73 13.12 2.37
C SER A 50 -6.46 13.74 2.99
N GLY A 51 -5.28 13.46 2.42
CA GLY A 51 -3.97 13.89 2.90
C GLY A 51 -3.33 12.97 3.94
N ASN A 52 -4.10 12.38 4.86
CA ASN A 52 -3.60 11.34 5.77
C ASN A 52 -4.72 10.40 6.23
N HIS A 53 -4.38 9.12 6.43
CA HIS A 53 -5.29 8.12 7.00
C HIS A 53 -4.59 7.30 8.10
N LEU A 54 -5.21 7.21 9.28
CA LEU A 54 -4.72 6.47 10.44
C LEU A 54 -5.26 5.03 10.41
N HIS A 55 -4.35 4.07 10.28
CA HIS A 55 -4.65 2.65 10.13
C HIS A 55 -4.67 1.91 11.46
N TRP A 56 -3.77 2.26 12.39
CA TRP A 56 -3.66 1.60 13.69
C TRP A 56 -3.04 2.55 14.71
N ILE A 57 -3.60 2.62 15.92
CA ILE A 57 -3.02 3.41 17.02
C ILE A 57 -3.18 2.64 18.33
N VAL A 58 -2.06 2.44 19.01
CA VAL A 58 -1.99 1.91 20.38
C VAL A 58 -1.15 2.86 21.21
N ILE A 59 -1.71 3.32 22.33
CA ILE A 59 -1.03 4.18 23.31
C ILE A 59 -0.77 3.41 24.60
N ASN A 60 0.05 3.97 25.48
CA ASN A 60 0.35 3.44 26.81
C ASN A 60 0.85 1.99 26.80
N ILE A 61 1.63 1.60 25.79
CA ILE A 61 2.23 0.26 25.74
C ILE A 61 3.32 0.19 26.82
N PRO A 62 3.18 -0.63 27.88
CA PRO A 62 4.24 -0.80 28.87
C PRO A 62 5.35 -1.67 28.28
N GLY A 63 6.57 -1.14 28.22
CA GLY A 63 7.68 -1.86 27.62
C GLY A 63 7.42 -2.15 26.14
N ASN A 64 7.43 -3.43 25.75
CA ASN A 64 7.35 -3.84 24.34
C ASN A 64 6.17 -4.75 23.97
N ASN A 65 5.27 -5.06 24.90
CA ASN A 65 4.09 -5.87 24.59
C ASN A 65 2.91 -4.99 24.17
N ILE A 66 2.72 -4.84 22.86
CA ILE A 66 1.67 -3.99 22.29
C ILE A 66 0.27 -4.37 22.76
N ASN A 67 0.02 -5.64 23.10
CA ASN A 67 -1.29 -6.08 23.56
C ASN A 67 -1.65 -5.55 24.96
N ASP A 68 -0.66 -5.10 25.73
CA ASP A 68 -0.87 -4.51 27.06
C ASP A 68 -1.16 -3.00 26.99
N GLY A 69 -1.07 -2.41 25.80
CA GLY A 69 -1.42 -1.00 25.56
C GLY A 69 -2.93 -0.78 25.37
N ASN A 70 -3.33 0.49 25.32
CA ASN A 70 -4.69 0.89 25.02
C ASN A 70 -4.84 1.19 23.51
N THR A 71 -5.68 0.42 22.82
CA THR A 71 -5.92 0.63 21.39
C THR A 71 -6.94 1.74 21.16
N LEU A 72 -6.52 2.85 20.53
CA LEU A 72 -7.40 3.95 20.13
C LEU A 72 -8.08 3.70 18.78
N LEU A 73 -7.33 3.12 17.84
CA LEU A 73 -7.85 2.71 16.55
C LEU A 73 -7.39 1.29 16.28
N GLN A 74 -8.33 0.37 16.08
CA GLN A 74 -8.00 -0.99 15.67
C GLN A 74 -7.30 -1.00 14.30
N TYR A 75 -6.42 -1.97 14.11
CA TYR A 75 -5.72 -2.17 12.86
C TYR A 75 -6.70 -2.38 11.71
N ILE A 76 -6.53 -1.62 10.62
CA ILE A 76 -7.14 -1.87 9.32
C ILE A 76 -6.02 -1.92 8.29
N GLY A 77 -5.98 -2.97 7.48
CA GLY A 77 -4.96 -3.15 6.46
C GLY A 77 -5.00 -2.10 5.35
N PRO A 78 -3.96 -2.03 4.51
CA PRO A 78 -3.96 -1.23 3.30
C PRO A 78 -5.17 -1.47 2.41
N SER A 79 -5.80 -0.38 1.97
CA SER A 79 -6.85 -0.41 0.94
C SER A 79 -6.75 0.84 0.06
N PRO A 80 -5.61 1.05 -0.62
CA PRO A 80 -5.42 2.22 -1.47
C PRO A 80 -6.48 2.24 -2.58
N PRO A 81 -7.13 3.37 -2.90
CA PRO A 81 -8.12 3.40 -3.98
C PRO A 81 -7.56 2.95 -5.34
N ASN A 82 -8.44 2.47 -6.23
CA ASN A 82 -8.04 2.17 -7.60
C ASN A 82 -7.57 3.45 -8.31
N GLY A 83 -6.39 3.42 -8.90
CA GLY A 83 -5.84 4.56 -9.65
C GLY A 83 -5.21 5.66 -8.80
N SER A 84 -5.19 5.57 -7.47
CA SER A 84 -4.49 6.55 -6.60
C SER A 84 -2.98 6.34 -6.54
N GLY A 85 -2.45 5.36 -7.26
CA GLY A 85 -1.03 5.05 -7.34
C GLY A 85 -0.54 4.20 -6.17
N THR A 86 0.73 4.38 -5.81
CA THR A 86 1.40 3.63 -4.75
C THR A 86 1.44 4.45 -3.47
N HIS A 87 0.90 3.91 -2.39
CA HIS A 87 0.81 4.53 -1.08
C HIS A 87 1.90 3.99 -0.16
N LYS A 88 2.38 4.81 0.77
CA LYS A 88 3.27 4.44 1.86
C LYS A 88 2.46 4.15 3.11
N TYR A 89 2.78 3.04 3.77
CA TYR A 89 2.23 2.70 5.08
C TYR A 89 3.34 2.77 6.11
N ILE A 90 3.29 3.79 6.96
CA ILE A 90 4.37 4.15 7.87
C ILE A 90 3.97 3.79 9.29
N PHE A 91 4.81 2.97 9.93
CA PHE A 91 4.78 2.73 11.36
C PHE A 91 5.72 3.69 12.07
N LEU A 92 5.23 4.33 13.13
CA LEU A 92 5.99 5.17 14.05
C LEU A 92 5.93 4.55 15.44
N LEU A 93 7.09 4.43 16.08
CA LEU A 93 7.20 4.14 17.50
C LEU A 93 7.66 5.40 18.22
N ILE A 94 6.91 5.79 19.24
CA ILE A 94 7.11 7.04 19.98
C ILE A 94 7.22 6.71 21.45
N GLU A 95 8.22 7.28 22.12
CA GLU A 95 8.35 7.21 23.57
C GLU A 95 7.43 8.25 24.23
N GLN A 96 6.65 7.84 25.22
CA GLN A 96 5.77 8.73 25.95
C GLN A 96 6.45 9.30 27.20
N ARG A 97 6.35 10.61 27.38
CA ARG A 97 6.77 11.29 28.63
C ARG A 97 5.79 11.08 29.79
N GLU A 98 4.55 10.74 29.48
CA GLU A 98 3.46 10.61 30.44
C GLU A 98 2.41 9.61 29.94
N LYS A 99 1.55 9.14 30.85
CA LYS A 99 0.39 8.31 30.48
C LYS A 99 -0.63 9.16 29.71
N LYS A 100 -1.19 8.60 28.65
CA LYS A 100 -2.18 9.24 27.79
C LYS A 100 -3.58 8.76 28.13
N TYR A 101 -4.56 9.63 27.94
CA TYR A 101 -5.97 9.27 28.12
C TYR A 101 -6.59 8.84 26.80
N LEU A 102 -7.65 8.03 26.87
CA LEU A 102 -8.42 7.67 25.69
C LEU A 102 -9.05 8.93 25.09
N GLN A 103 -8.88 9.10 23.78
CA GLN A 103 -9.41 10.24 23.02
C GLN A 103 -10.15 9.70 21.79
N PRO A 104 -11.28 10.30 21.38
CA PRO A 104 -11.89 9.97 20.11
C PRO A 104 -10.97 10.43 18.97
N ILE A 105 -10.50 9.47 18.17
CA ILE A 105 -9.66 9.71 17.00
C ILE A 105 -10.41 9.32 15.73
N GLN A 106 -10.40 10.21 14.75
CA GLN A 106 -10.93 9.97 13.41
C GLN A 106 -9.79 9.49 12.51
N ARG A 107 -10.06 8.53 11.61
CA ARG A 107 -9.03 7.98 10.73
C ARG A 107 -8.49 9.01 9.73
N ALA A 108 -9.37 9.82 9.15
CA ALA A 108 -8.97 10.96 8.34
C ALA A 108 -8.59 12.13 9.25
N MET A 109 -7.30 12.22 9.60
CA MET A 109 -6.76 13.26 10.48
C MET A 109 -5.30 13.49 10.15
N SER A 110 -4.83 14.75 10.15
CA SER A 110 -3.42 15.06 9.98
C SER A 110 -2.58 14.56 11.16
N MET A 111 -1.30 14.29 10.93
CA MET A 111 -0.40 13.87 12.00
C MET A 111 -0.25 14.96 13.07
N ASP A 112 -0.24 16.25 12.68
CA ASP A 112 -0.15 17.37 13.62
C ASP A 112 -1.35 17.44 14.57
N ASN A 113 -2.56 17.20 14.05
CA ASN A 113 -3.78 17.17 14.87
C ASN A 113 -3.77 15.97 15.82
N LEU A 114 -3.30 14.81 15.35
CA LEU A 114 -3.13 13.63 16.22
C LEU A 114 -2.11 13.91 17.33
N PHE A 115 -0.96 14.48 16.99
CA PHE A 115 0.11 14.77 17.95
C PHE A 115 -0.33 15.81 18.96
N ALA A 116 -1.10 16.83 18.54
CA ALA A 116 -1.73 17.77 19.46
C ALA A 116 -2.70 17.09 20.41
N LYS A 117 -3.61 16.25 19.89
CA LYS A 117 -4.62 15.53 20.70
C LYS A 117 -4.02 14.57 21.72
N LEU A 118 -2.91 13.93 21.38
CA LEU A 118 -2.22 12.97 22.26
C LEU A 118 -1.11 13.61 23.10
N ASN A 119 -0.92 14.93 23.01
CA ASN A 119 0.19 15.64 23.64
C ASN A 119 1.56 14.98 23.34
N LEU A 120 1.83 14.72 22.06
CA LEU A 120 3.04 14.05 21.55
C LEU A 120 4.00 15.00 20.83
N LYS A 121 3.72 16.31 20.77
CA LYS A 121 4.50 17.28 19.99
C LYS A 121 5.98 17.31 20.37
N ASP A 122 6.30 17.13 21.65
CA ASP A 122 7.68 17.10 22.15
C ASP A 122 8.21 15.67 22.32
N SER A 123 7.42 14.65 21.96
CA SER A 123 7.82 13.25 22.09
C SER A 123 8.69 12.84 20.92
N ALA A 124 9.79 12.15 21.21
CA ALA A 124 10.70 11.69 20.17
C ALA A 124 10.11 10.48 19.42
N VAL A 125 10.10 10.55 18.09
CA VAL A 125 9.92 9.37 17.24
C VAL A 125 11.21 8.56 17.29
N ILE A 126 11.20 7.44 18.00
CA ILE A 126 12.40 6.63 18.25
C ILE A 126 12.65 5.60 17.15
N SER A 127 11.63 5.26 16.37
CA SER A 127 11.76 4.35 15.24
C SER A 127 10.68 4.57 14.18
N ARG A 128 11.07 4.36 12.91
CA ARG A 128 10.17 4.44 11.76
C ARG A 128 10.44 3.27 10.82
N VAL A 129 9.38 2.54 10.48
CA VAL A 129 9.40 1.47 9.47
C VAL A 129 8.28 1.72 8.47
N TYR A 130 8.48 1.48 7.18
CA TYR A 130 7.43 1.64 6.20
C TYR A 130 7.52 0.65 5.05
N PHE A 131 6.38 0.36 4.44
CA PHE A 131 6.28 -0.38 3.19
C PHE A 131 5.40 0.38 2.20
N THR A 132 5.36 -0.08 0.94
CA THR A 132 4.49 0.48 -0.10
C THR A 132 3.43 -0.52 -0.55
N SER A 133 2.25 -0.02 -0.93
CA SER A 133 1.16 -0.85 -1.48
C SER A 133 0.35 -0.09 -2.54
N SER A 134 -0.25 -0.81 -3.48
CA SER A 134 -1.16 -0.24 -4.48
C SER A 134 -2.21 -1.25 -4.90
N ASN A 135 -3.40 -0.77 -5.26
CA ASN A 135 -4.49 -1.58 -5.83
C ASN A 135 -4.46 -1.57 -7.36
N GLN A 136 -3.29 -1.36 -7.96
CA GLN A 136 -3.17 -1.52 -9.40
C GLN A 136 -3.51 -2.96 -9.77
N THR A 137 -4.64 -3.16 -10.46
CA THR A 137 -4.81 -4.36 -11.27
C THR A 137 -3.56 -4.47 -12.10
N ALA A 138 -2.77 -5.54 -11.91
CA ALA A 138 -1.62 -5.82 -12.75
C ALA A 138 -2.09 -5.62 -14.18
N GLY A 139 -1.61 -4.56 -14.84
CA GLY A 139 -1.95 -4.31 -16.21
C GLY A 139 -1.57 -5.58 -16.95
N LYS A 140 -2.56 -6.34 -17.44
CA LYS A 140 -2.33 -7.28 -18.52
C LYS A 140 -1.70 -6.43 -19.61
N LYS A 141 -0.37 -6.42 -19.70
CA LYS A 141 0.33 -6.10 -20.95
C LYS A 141 -0.20 -7.14 -21.93
N ARG A 142 -1.30 -6.83 -22.61
CA ARG A 142 -1.68 -7.50 -23.85
C ARG A 142 -0.51 -7.22 -24.78
N ASN A 143 0.41 -8.18 -24.89
CA ASN A 143 1.28 -8.27 -26.04
C ASN A 143 0.35 -8.44 -27.25
N ARG A 144 -0.05 -7.32 -27.86
CA ARG A 144 -0.57 -7.33 -29.22
C ARG A 144 0.62 -7.65 -30.11
N THR A 145 0.90 -8.94 -30.29
CA THR A 145 1.64 -9.41 -31.46
C THR A 145 0.85 -8.92 -32.67
N ARG A 146 1.41 -7.90 -33.33
CA ARG A 146 0.88 -7.31 -34.55
C ARG A 146 1.11 -8.34 -35.66
N SER A 147 0.16 -9.25 -35.85
CA SER A 147 0.10 -10.10 -37.03
C SER A 147 -0.01 -9.20 -38.26
N LYS A 148 1.05 -9.14 -39.07
CA LYS A 148 1.06 -8.47 -40.37
C LYS A 148 0.06 -9.17 -41.28
N SER A 149 -1.16 -8.64 -41.39
CA SER A 149 -2.06 -8.94 -42.50
C SER A 149 -1.55 -8.21 -43.73
N VAL A 150 -0.82 -8.92 -44.59
CA VAL A 150 -0.45 -8.44 -45.92
C VAL A 150 -1.71 -8.46 -46.79
N SER A 151 -2.24 -7.27 -47.06
CA SER A 151 -3.25 -7.02 -48.08
C SER A 151 -2.63 -7.29 -49.46
N LYS A 152 -3.04 -8.37 -50.12
CA LYS A 152 -2.88 -8.54 -51.58
C LYS A 152 -4.13 -8.02 -52.26
N LYS A 153 -4.04 -6.81 -52.81
CA LYS A 153 -5.00 -6.27 -53.77
C LYS A 153 -4.19 -5.62 -54.90
N GLN A 154 -4.07 -6.28 -56.04
CA GLN A 154 -4.22 -5.65 -57.37
C GLN A 154 -4.19 -6.67 -58.52
N LYS A 155 -4.99 -6.36 -59.55
CA LYS A 155 -5.00 -6.82 -60.95
C LYS A 155 -5.87 -8.03 -61.31
N THR A 156 -7.18 -7.79 -61.32
CA THR A 156 -8.11 -8.28 -62.34
C THR A 156 -7.72 -7.68 -63.71
N ILE A 157 -7.39 -8.52 -64.69
CA ILE A 157 -7.30 -8.14 -66.11
C ILE A 157 -8.48 -8.78 -66.84
N ASN A 158 -9.20 -7.94 -67.57
CA ASN A 158 -10.47 -8.21 -68.24
C ASN A 158 -10.40 -9.31 -69.30
N LEU A 159 -11.40 -10.18 -69.25
CA LEU A 159 -11.85 -11.04 -70.34
C LEU A 159 -12.67 -10.20 -71.34
N LYS A 160 -12.29 -10.22 -72.62
CA LYS A 160 -13.18 -10.42 -73.80
C LYS A 160 -12.52 -9.90 -75.07
N LYS A 161 -12.23 -10.82 -76.00
CA LYS A 161 -12.71 -10.85 -77.40
C LYS A 161 -11.73 -11.62 -78.28
N ARG A 162 -12.06 -12.87 -78.63
CA ARG A 162 -12.22 -13.30 -80.04
C ARG A 162 -12.75 -14.72 -80.09
N THR A 163 -13.85 -14.85 -80.82
CA THR A 163 -14.55 -16.08 -81.15
C THR A 163 -14.02 -16.65 -82.48
N LYS A 164 -14.34 -17.94 -82.69
CA LYS A 164 -14.31 -18.72 -83.96
C LYS A 164 -12.90 -19.24 -84.34
N LYS A 165 -12.69 -20.50 -84.74
CA LYS A 165 -13.57 -21.53 -85.32
C LYS A 165 -12.79 -22.87 -85.34
N ARG A 166 -13.51 -23.97 -85.04
CA ARG A 166 -13.47 -25.34 -85.66
C ARG A 166 -12.15 -26.13 -85.80
N ALA A 167 -12.18 -27.34 -85.23
CA ALA A 167 -11.43 -28.56 -85.63
C ALA A 167 -11.89 -29.05 -87.03
N PRO A 168 -11.31 -30.08 -87.72
CA PRO A 168 -10.93 -31.40 -87.14
C PRO A 168 -9.78 -32.19 -87.83
N ILE A 169 -9.59 -33.42 -87.30
CA ILE A 169 -8.89 -34.64 -87.78
C ILE A 169 -7.37 -34.62 -87.81
#